data_AF-A0A183B623-F1
#
_entry.id   AF-A0A183B623-F1
#
_cell.length_a   1.000
_cell.length_b   1.000
_cell.length_c   1.000
_cell.angle_alpha   90.00
_cell.angle_beta   90.00
_cell.angle_gamma   90.00
#
_symmetry.space_group_name_H-M   'P 1'
#
loop_
_entity.id
_entity.type
_entity.pdbx_description
1 polymer ?
#
loop_
_entity_poly.entity_id
_entity_poly.type
_entity_poly.pdbx_seq_one_letter_code
_entity_poly.pdbx_strand_id
1 'polypeptide(L)'
;MLRVKNNLELAYKAVPGLKKIMPAEYGGENEPLEKLKERHRKQFREYYSQPRVTQSIRVDESKRPNTAQNLMQDYPDINWSLMGTEGTYIDIPPS
;
A
#
# COMPACT_ATOMS: atom_id res chain seq x y z
N MET A 1 12.48 6.22 -15.98
CA MET A 1 11.46 6.94 -15.19
C MET A 1 10.88 8.05 -16.07
N LEU A 2 9.60 7.97 -16.45
CA LEU A 2 8.97 8.99 -17.29
C LEU A 2 8.49 10.15 -16.38
N ARG A 3 9.09 11.33 -16.50
CA ARG A 3 8.66 12.52 -15.72
C ARG A 3 7.55 13.24 -16.48
N VAL A 4 6.33 12.96 -16.06
CA VAL A 4 5.11 13.58 -16.57
C VAL A 4 4.85 14.76 -15.65
N LYS A 5 5.32 15.96 -16.00
CA LYS A 5 5.12 17.17 -15.19
C LYS A 5 3.64 17.59 -15.27
N ASN A 6 3.33 18.56 -16.11
CA ASN A 6 1.97 19.07 -16.29
C ASN A 6 1.30 18.48 -17.56
N ASN A 7 2.00 17.62 -18.30
CA ASN A 7 1.53 17.11 -19.58
C ASN A 7 1.32 15.59 -19.53
N LEU A 8 0.09 15.18 -19.22
CA LEU A 8 -0.34 13.78 -19.12
C LEU A 8 -0.37 13.05 -20.47
N GLU A 9 -0.34 13.77 -21.61
CA GLU A 9 -0.31 13.15 -22.94
C GLU A 9 0.93 12.26 -23.15
N LEU A 10 2.06 12.62 -22.53
CA LEU A 10 3.26 11.78 -22.56
C LEU A 10 3.03 10.44 -21.86
N ALA A 11 2.24 10.42 -20.78
CA ALA A 11 1.87 9.20 -20.09
C ALA A 11 0.91 8.35 -20.93
N TYR A 12 -0.07 8.98 -21.57
CA TYR A 12 -1.06 8.31 -22.43
C TYR A 12 -0.42 7.68 -23.67
N LYS A 13 0.61 8.33 -24.23
CA LYS A 13 1.40 7.75 -25.34
C LYS A 13 2.31 6.62 -24.90
N ALA A 14 2.88 6.71 -23.69
CA ALA A 14 3.80 5.70 -23.18
C ALA A 14 3.09 4.41 -22.74
N VAL A 15 1.87 4.53 -22.18
CA VAL A 15 1.10 3.39 -21.66
C VAL A 15 -0.21 3.25 -22.43
N PRO A 16 -0.32 2.28 -23.35
CA PRO A 16 -1.56 2.06 -24.10
C PRO A 16 -2.69 1.68 -23.14
N GLY A 17 -3.87 2.28 -23.35
CA GLY A 17 -5.05 2.04 -22.51
C GLY A 17 -5.14 2.87 -21.23
N LEU A 18 -4.08 3.59 -20.84
CA LEU A 18 -4.10 4.46 -19.65
C LEU A 18 -5.17 5.55 -19.76
N LYS A 19 -5.33 6.15 -20.95
CA LYS A 19 -6.33 7.19 -21.19
C LYS A 19 -7.76 6.68 -20.96
N LYS A 20 -8.03 5.41 -21.28
CA LYS A 20 -9.35 4.80 -21.14
C LYS A 20 -9.77 4.57 -19.69
N ILE A 21 -8.79 4.36 -18.80
CA ILE A 21 -9.03 4.11 -17.37
C ILE A 21 -8.97 5.38 -16.52
N MET A 22 -8.38 6.45 -17.04
CA MET A 22 -8.23 7.69 -16.29
C MET A 22 -9.54 8.48 -16.20
N PRO A 23 -9.82 9.14 -15.06
CA PRO A 23 -11.01 9.97 -14.91
C PRO A 23 -11.04 11.13 -15.89
N ALA A 24 -12.25 11.60 -16.20
CA ALA A 24 -12.48 12.72 -17.12
C ALA A 24 -11.74 14.01 -16.72
N GLU A 25 -11.60 14.28 -15.42
CA GLU A 25 -10.92 15.47 -14.87
C GLU A 25 -9.41 15.51 -15.22
N TYR A 26 -8.83 14.36 -15.55
CA TYR A 26 -7.43 14.24 -15.96
C TYR A 26 -7.29 14.08 -17.49
N GLY A 27 -8.35 14.29 -18.26
CA GLY A 27 -8.36 14.12 -19.72
C GLY A 27 -8.46 12.66 -20.18
N GLY A 28 -8.90 11.76 -19.29
CA GLY A 28 -9.22 10.38 -19.64
C GLY A 28 -10.67 10.20 -20.10
N GLU A 29 -11.02 8.97 -20.49
CA GLU A 29 -12.34 8.60 -21.03
C GLU A 29 -13.23 7.88 -20.01
N ASN A 30 -12.78 7.76 -18.76
CA ASN A 30 -13.52 7.07 -17.70
C ASN A 30 -14.53 7.98 -17.00
N GLU A 31 -15.30 7.41 -16.08
CA GLU A 31 -16.24 8.11 -15.22
C GLU A 31 -15.56 9.24 -14.40
N PRO A 32 -16.35 10.26 -13.97
CA PRO A 32 -15.86 11.30 -13.08
C PRO A 32 -15.24 10.74 -11.81
N LEU A 33 -14.22 11.43 -11.30
CA LEU A 33 -13.44 11.02 -10.15
C LEU A 33 -14.31 10.73 -8.92
N GLU A 34 -15.34 11.54 -8.67
CA GLU A 34 -16.21 11.33 -7.50
C GLU A 34 -17.04 10.05 -7.59
N LYS A 35 -17.58 9.71 -8.77
CA LYS A 35 -18.27 8.42 -8.98
C LYS A 35 -17.31 7.26 -8.82
N LEU A 36 -16.07 7.40 -9.31
CA LEU A 36 -15.03 6.40 -9.14
C LEU A 36 -14.73 6.15 -7.65
N LYS A 37 -14.58 7.22 -6.87
CA LYS A 37 -14.34 7.16 -5.42
C LYS A 37 -15.47 6.49 -4.67
N GLU A 38 -16.72 6.79 -5.02
CA GLU A 38 -17.89 6.17 -4.41
C GLU A 38 -17.93 4.66 -4.70
N ARG A 39 -17.76 4.28 -5.97
CA ARG A 39 -17.70 2.89 -6.40
C ARG A 39 -16.59 2.11 -5.71
N HIS A 40 -15.38 2.66 -5.67
CA HIS A 40 -14.25 2.03 -4.99
C HIS A 40 -14.49 1.87 -3.49
N ARG A 41 -15.08 2.88 -2.83
CA ARG A 41 -15.43 2.77 -1.40
C ARG A 41 -16.40 1.63 -1.13
N LYS A 42 -17.42 1.47 -1.99
CA LYS A 42 -18.38 0.36 -1.90
C LYS A 42 -17.69 -0.98 -2.11
N GLN A 43 -16.93 -1.12 -3.19
CA GLN A 43 -16.19 -2.36 -3.50
C GLN A 43 -15.20 -2.73 -2.40
N PHE A 44 -14.48 -1.76 -1.85
CA PHE A 44 -13.57 -1.99 -0.73
C PHE A 44 -14.31 -2.57 0.48
N ARG A 45 -15.44 -1.96 0.86
CA ARG A 45 -16.25 -2.45 1.99
C ARG A 45 -16.79 -3.86 1.74
N GLU A 46 -17.29 -4.14 0.55
CA GLU A 46 -17.77 -5.47 0.15
C GLU A 46 -16.64 -6.51 0.14
N TYR A 47 -15.46 -6.12 -0.32
CA TYR A 47 -14.28 -6.99 -0.36
C TYR A 47 -13.82 -7.39 1.05
N TYR A 48 -13.90 -6.49 2.03
CA TYR A 48 -13.52 -6.78 3.41
C TYR A 48 -14.66 -7.30 4.30
N SER A 49 -15.92 -7.20 3.87
CA SER A 49 -17.05 -7.78 4.60
C SER A 49 -17.12 -9.30 4.47
N GLN A 50 -16.52 -9.85 3.41
CA GLN A 50 -16.46 -11.29 3.20
C GLN A 50 -15.28 -11.93 3.94
N PRO A 51 -15.49 -13.06 4.65
CA PRO A 51 -14.40 -13.78 5.28
C PRO A 51 -13.44 -14.33 4.20
N ARG A 52 -12.16 -14.02 4.35
CA ARG A 52 -11.12 -14.40 3.39
C ARG A 52 -10.48 -15.73 3.79
N VAL A 53 -9.99 -16.45 2.79
CA VAL A 53 -9.13 -17.62 2.99
C VAL A 53 -7.87 -17.26 3.82
N THR A 54 -7.41 -16.01 3.76
CA THR A 54 -6.29 -15.55 4.60
C THR A 54 -6.67 -15.32 6.07
N GLN A 55 -7.95 -15.20 6.42
CA GLN A 55 -8.36 -15.08 7.82
C GLN A 55 -8.17 -16.39 8.61
N SER A 56 -8.15 -17.53 7.91
CA SER A 56 -7.81 -18.82 8.51
C SER A 56 -6.29 -19.06 8.57
N ILE A 57 -5.50 -18.27 7.85
CA ILE A 57 -4.04 -18.25 7.98
C ILE A 57 -3.71 -17.49 9.26
N ARG A 58 -3.76 -18.21 10.38
CA ARG A 58 -3.30 -17.74 11.68
C ARG A 58 -1.98 -18.43 11.99
N VAL A 59 -0.99 -17.63 12.41
CA VAL A 59 0.26 -18.16 12.92
C VAL A 59 0.04 -18.54 14.38
N ASP A 60 0.43 -19.75 14.73
CA ASP A 60 0.50 -20.20 16.12
C ASP A 60 1.77 -19.62 16.74
N GLU A 61 1.63 -18.49 17.45
CA GLU A 61 2.77 -17.80 18.07
C GLU A 61 3.48 -18.66 19.13
N SER A 62 2.83 -19.71 19.67
CA SER A 62 3.51 -20.65 20.58
C SER A 62 4.58 -21.48 19.89
N LYS A 63 4.49 -21.64 18.56
CA LYS A 63 5.48 -22.32 17.72
C LYS A 63 6.55 -21.38 17.18
N ARG A 64 6.41 -20.07 17.40
CA ARG A 64 7.42 -19.10 16.98
C ARG A 64 8.66 -19.28 17.88
N PRO A 65 9.82 -19.66 17.32
CA PRO A 65 11.02 -19.85 18.11
C PRO A 65 11.43 -18.54 18.78
N ASN A 66 11.90 -18.61 20.03
CA ASN A 66 12.31 -17.45 20.83
C ASN A 66 13.36 -16.59 20.10
N THR A 67 14.20 -17.20 19.26
CA THR A 67 15.20 -16.50 18.43
C THR A 67 14.57 -15.56 17.39
N ALA A 68 13.32 -15.77 17.00
CA ALA A 68 12.60 -14.96 16.03
C ALA A 68 11.55 -14.02 16.66
N GLN A 69 11.32 -14.10 17.97
CA GLN A 69 10.34 -13.25 18.67
C GLN A 69 10.80 -11.79 18.71
N ASN A 70 12.08 -11.56 18.96
CA ASN A 70 12.72 -10.25 18.99
C ASN A 70 13.83 -10.16 17.95
N LEU A 71 13.51 -10.46 16.68
CA LEU A 71 14.47 -10.30 15.59
C LEU A 71 14.67 -8.82 15.22
N MET A 72 14.92 -7.96 16.22
CA MET A 72 15.74 -6.77 16.06
C MET A 72 17.18 -7.28 16.11
N GLN A 73 17.66 -7.87 15.01
CA GLN A 73 19.08 -8.16 14.93
C GLN A 73 19.81 -6.82 14.99
N ASP A 74 20.68 -6.67 15.99
CA ASP A 74 21.82 -5.78 15.81
C ASP A 74 22.52 -6.27 14.55
N TYR A 75 22.53 -5.43 13.53
CA TYR A 75 23.25 -5.72 12.30
C TYR A 75 24.67 -5.18 12.51
N PRO A 76 25.63 -5.98 13.01
CA PRO A 76 26.98 -5.49 13.32
C PRO A 76 27.68 -4.92 12.08
N ASP A 77 27.22 -5.31 10.89
CA ASP A 77 27.80 -4.95 9.60
C ASP A 77 27.08 -3.76 8.94
N ILE A 78 25.96 -3.28 9.52
CA ILE A 78 25.20 -2.16 8.97
C ILE A 78 25.57 -0.89 9.72
N ASN A 79 26.03 0.11 8.95
CA ASN A 79 26.23 1.45 9.46
C ASN A 79 24.88 2.02 9.93
N TRP A 80 24.74 2.26 11.24
CA TRP A 80 23.53 2.81 11.86
C TRP A 80 23.05 4.13 11.23
N SER A 81 23.95 4.88 10.58
CA SER A 81 23.61 6.09 9.82
C SER A 81 22.73 5.83 8.59
N LEU A 82 22.60 4.58 8.13
CA LEU A 82 21.64 4.19 7.08
C LEU A 82 20.23 3.96 7.61
N MET A 83 20.08 3.68 8.91
CA MET A 83 18.78 3.51 9.55
C MET A 83 18.27 4.89 9.92
N GLY A 84 17.08 5.27 9.44
CA GLY A 84 16.51 6.59 9.71
C GLY A 84 16.45 6.86 11.21
N THR A 85 17.08 7.95 11.65
CA THR A 85 17.15 8.36 13.06
C THR A 85 15.84 8.96 13.58
N GLU A 86 14.82 9.06 12.74
CA GLU A 86 13.54 9.70 13.04
C GLU A 86 12.36 8.80 12.70
N GLY A 87 11.47 8.64 13.67
CA GLY A 87 10.22 7.90 13.57
C GLY A 87 9.39 8.13 14.83
N THR A 88 8.07 8.21 14.68
CA THR A 88 7.14 8.39 15.81
C THR A 88 6.83 7.03 16.41
N TYR A 89 7.37 6.76 17.60
CA TYR A 89 7.04 5.57 18.39
C TYR A 89 5.81 5.86 19.26
N ILE A 90 4.84 4.95 19.25
CA ILE A 90 3.66 5.02 20.13
C ILE A 90 3.73 3.85 21.08
N ASP A 91 3.84 4.14 22.37
CA ASP A 91 3.82 3.11 23.41
C ASP A 91 2.42 2.50 23.52
N ILE A 92 2.36 1.18 23.41
CA ILE A 92 1.11 0.42 23.59
C ILE A 92 1.00 0.08 25.08
N PRO A 93 -0.09 0.49 25.78
CA PRO A 93 -0.23 0.22 27.20
C PRO A 93 -0.38 -1.28 27.49
N PRO A 94 0.12 -1.77 28.64
CA PRO A 94 -0.02 -3.16 29.04
C PRO A 94 -1.49 -3.49 29.36
N SER A 95 -1.89 -4.70 28.98
CA SER A 95 -3.23 -5.29 29.19
C SER A 95 -3.48 -5.70 30.63
#